data_AF-A0A3C1PH24-F1
#
_entry.id   AF-A0A3C1PH24-F1
#
_cell.length_a   1.000
_cell.length_b   1.000
_cell.length_c   1.000
_cell.angle_alpha   90.00
_cell.angle_beta   90.00
_cell.angle_gamma   90.00
#
_symmetry.space_group_name_H-M   'P 1'
#
loop_
_entity.id
_entity.type
_entity.pdbx_description
1 polymer ?
#
loop_
_entity_poly.entity_id
_entity_poly.type
_entity_poly.pdbx_seq_one_letter_code
_entity_poly.pdbx_strand_id
1 'polypeptide(L)'
;MDDLRKKADEILRNSKTDNLELSKLELNRLFEEINIHQIELKIQNQELRERNQEIEEAKSKYFSLFNFAPLGYIVIDDKAIIRDCNIKASEIFQRRKDYIIDHTFISFVEITNMSGFYEALALAKNDQIKDKFEIMLRIANQFLYFESSINKYSNGL
;
A
#
# COMPACT_ATOMS: atom_id res chain seq x y z
N MET A 1 -5.02 45.05 68.67
CA MET A 1 -4.93 45.43 67.24
C MET A 1 -3.73 44.78 66.53
N ASP A 2 -2.61 44.51 67.21
CA ASP A 2 -1.44 43.85 66.59
C ASP A 2 -1.59 42.34 66.33
N ASP A 3 -2.34 41.60 67.16
CA ASP A 3 -2.52 40.14 66.98
C ASP A 3 -3.34 39.76 65.74
N LEU A 4 -4.26 40.62 65.32
CA LEU A 4 -5.06 40.42 64.11
C LEU A 4 -4.22 40.64 62.84
N ARG A 5 -3.25 41.55 62.87
CA ARG A 5 -2.31 41.76 61.76
C ARG A 5 -1.33 40.61 61.62
N LYS A 6 -0.75 40.13 62.73
CA LYS A 6 0.14 38.96 62.69
C LYS A 6 -0.54 37.71 62.15
N LYS A 7 -1.77 37.42 62.58
CA LYS A 7 -2.57 36.31 62.03
C LYS A 7 -2.89 36.49 60.54
N ALA A 8 -3.21 37.72 60.10
CA ALA A 8 -3.46 37.99 58.69
C ALA A 8 -2.20 37.79 57.82
N ASP A 9 -1.03 38.21 58.30
CA ASP A 9 0.25 38.03 57.60
C ASP A 9 0.68 36.55 57.50
N GLU A 10 0.37 35.74 58.53
CA GLU A 10 0.66 34.30 58.53
C GLU A 10 -0.22 33.53 57.55
N ILE A 11 -1.51 33.87 57.47
CA ILE A 11 -2.45 33.29 56.50
C ILE A 11 -2.09 33.70 55.07
N LEU A 12 -1.66 34.96 54.87
CA LEU A 12 -1.17 35.45 53.58
C LEU A 12 0.15 34.80 53.15
N ARG A 13 1.04 34.47 54.08
CA ARG A 13 2.28 33.74 53.78
C ARG A 13 2.01 32.28 53.45
N ASN A 14 1.18 31.59 54.24
CA ASN A 14 0.85 30.19 53.98
C ASN A 14 0.07 30.03 52.66
N SER A 15 -0.92 30.88 52.38
CA SER A 15 -1.65 30.86 51.10
C SER A 15 -0.79 31.20 49.88
N LYS A 16 0.29 31.99 50.03
CA LYS A 16 1.26 32.22 48.95
C LYS A 16 2.17 31.01 48.73
N THR A 17 2.60 30.35 49.80
CA THR A 17 3.42 29.12 49.71
C THR A 17 2.62 27.99 49.07
N ASP A 18 1.37 27.78 49.50
CA ASP A 18 0.46 26.77 48.92
C ASP A 18 0.18 27.02 47.43
N ASN A 19 -0.04 28.28 47.04
CA ASN A 19 -0.19 28.65 45.62
C ASN A 19 1.07 28.38 44.77
N LEU A 20 2.26 28.62 45.33
CA LEU A 20 3.52 28.35 44.63
C LEU A 20 3.77 26.86 44.44
N GLU A 21 3.43 26.04 45.44
CA GLU A 21 3.54 24.59 45.33
C GLU A 21 2.52 24.01 44.33
N LEU A 22 1.27 24.48 44.36
CA LEU A 22 0.25 24.12 43.38
C LEU A 22 0.69 24.46 41.94
N SER A 23 1.21 25.68 41.73
CA SER A 23 1.70 26.11 40.41
C SER A 23 2.91 25.30 39.92
N LYS A 24 3.84 24.94 40.81
CA LYS A 24 4.95 24.02 40.46
C LYS A 24 4.46 22.63 40.09
N LEU A 25 3.43 22.13 40.79
CA LEU A 25 2.88 20.81 40.56
C LEU A 25 2.13 20.75 39.21
N GLU A 26 1.42 21.82 38.85
CA GLU A 26 0.81 22.00 37.52
C GLU A 26 1.86 22.11 36.41
N LEU A 27 2.93 22.87 36.63
CA LEU A 27 4.03 23.02 35.67
C LEU A 27 4.76 21.69 35.45
N ASN A 28 5.03 20.93 36.51
CA ASN A 28 5.64 19.60 36.41
C ASN A 28 4.74 18.63 35.65
N ARG A 29 3.42 18.64 35.89
CA ARG A 29 2.47 17.82 35.12
C ARG A 29 2.49 18.17 33.63
N LEU A 30 2.48 19.46 33.28
CA LEU A 30 2.60 19.91 31.89
C LEU A 30 3.92 19.46 31.25
N PHE A 31 5.04 19.52 31.99
CA PHE A 31 6.33 19.01 31.52
C PHE A 31 6.31 17.49 31.30
N GLU A 32 5.72 16.73 32.22
CA GLU A 32 5.53 15.28 32.08
C GLU A 32 4.66 14.96 30.87
N GLU A 33 3.54 15.66 30.69
CA GLU A 33 2.62 15.47 29.57
C GLU A 33 3.30 15.76 28.22
N ILE A 34 4.07 16.85 28.13
CA ILE A 34 4.89 17.15 26.93
C ILE A 34 5.93 16.07 26.69
N ASN A 35 6.62 15.58 27.73
CA ASN A 35 7.62 14.52 27.58
C ASN A 35 6.99 13.20 27.11
N ILE A 36 5.81 12.85 27.62
CA ILE A 36 5.03 11.69 27.17
C ILE A 36 4.71 11.85 25.68
N HIS A 37 4.15 12.99 25.27
CA HIS A 37 3.83 13.25 23.86
C HIS A 37 5.08 13.20 22.96
N GLN A 38 6.23 13.69 23.43
CA GLN A 38 7.47 13.61 22.67
C GLN A 38 7.96 12.15 22.49
N ILE A 39 7.79 11.32 23.51
CA ILE A 39 8.15 9.90 23.43
C ILE A 39 7.18 9.18 22.49
N GLU A 40 5.88 9.40 22.62
CA GLU A 40 4.85 8.84 21.75
C GLU A 40 5.11 9.19 20.28
N LEU A 41 5.41 10.46 19.97
CA LEU A 41 5.75 10.88 18.61
C LEU A 41 6.99 10.19 18.06
N LYS A 42 8.02 9.97 18.90
CA LYS A 42 9.22 9.23 18.49
C LYS A 42 8.90 7.78 18.17
N ILE A 43 8.08 7.13 18.99
CA ILE A 43 7.63 5.76 18.77
C ILE A 43 6.83 5.66 17.46
N GLN A 44 5.82 6.52 17.26
CA GLN A 44 5.05 6.55 16.02
C GLN A 44 5.92 6.80 14.78
N ASN A 45 6.92 7.69 14.88
CA ASN A 45 7.85 7.93 13.78
C ASN A 45 8.70 6.69 13.47
N GLN A 46 9.18 6.00 14.50
CA GLN A 46 9.97 4.78 14.35
C GLN A 46 9.14 3.66 13.71
N GLU A 47 7.92 3.42 14.21
CA GLU A 47 7.00 2.45 13.64
C GLU A 47 6.71 2.76 12.16
N LEU A 48 6.45 4.03 11.82
CA LEU A 48 6.21 4.43 10.43
C LEU A 48 7.41 4.14 9.53
N ARG A 49 8.64 4.37 10.02
CA ARG A 49 9.87 4.06 9.27
C ARG A 49 10.03 2.57 9.05
N GLU A 50 9.82 1.77 10.09
CA GLU A 50 9.89 0.31 10.01
C GLU A 50 8.88 -0.24 9.00
N ARG A 51 7.62 0.23 9.06
CA ARG A 51 6.59 -0.14 8.08
C ARG A 51 6.95 0.24 6.65
N ASN A 52 7.49 1.44 6.44
CA ASN A 52 7.94 1.85 5.12
C ASN A 52 9.08 0.98 4.60
N GLN A 53 10.01 0.59 5.47
CA GLN A 53 11.08 -0.33 5.10
C GLN A 53 10.54 -1.71 4.72
N GLU A 54 9.63 -2.28 5.51
CA GLU A 54 8.96 -3.56 5.20
C GLU A 54 8.27 -3.51 3.83
N ILE A 55 7.56 -2.41 3.55
CA ILE A 55 6.88 -2.20 2.27
C ILE A 55 7.87 -2.14 1.10
N GLU A 56 8.98 -1.41 1.24
CA GLU A 56 9.98 -1.29 0.18
C GLU A 56 10.73 -2.61 -0.07
N GLU A 57 11.03 -3.37 0.98
CA GLU A 57 11.60 -4.72 0.86
C GLU A 57 10.64 -5.68 0.15
N ALA A 58 9.36 -5.66 0.52
CA ALA A 58 8.32 -6.45 -0.12
C ALA A 58 8.13 -6.07 -1.59
N LYS A 59 8.10 -4.76 -1.91
CA LYS A 59 8.02 -4.25 -3.28
C LYS A 59 9.24 -4.67 -4.10
N SER A 60 10.44 -4.56 -3.56
CA SER A 60 11.68 -4.97 -4.25
C SER A 60 11.69 -6.46 -4.56
N LYS A 61 11.27 -7.29 -3.60
CA LYS A 61 11.13 -8.73 -3.80
C LYS A 61 10.06 -9.06 -4.84
N TYR A 62 8.89 -8.42 -4.76
CA TYR A 62 7.83 -8.56 -5.75
C TYR A 62 8.32 -8.17 -7.15
N PHE A 63 8.94 -7.00 -7.29
CA PHE A 63 9.48 -6.50 -8.54
C PHE A 63 10.43 -7.51 -9.17
N SER A 64 11.32 -8.09 -8.36
CA SER A 64 12.28 -9.08 -8.83
C SER A 64 11.59 -10.37 -9.30
N LEU A 65 10.68 -10.93 -8.48
CA LEU A 65 9.97 -12.16 -8.82
C LEU A 65 9.08 -12.00 -10.05
N PHE A 66 8.38 -10.87 -10.17
CA PHE A 66 7.48 -10.59 -11.28
C PHE A 66 8.24 -10.33 -12.58
N ASN A 67 9.21 -9.41 -12.56
CA ASN A 67 9.91 -8.98 -13.77
C ASN A 67 10.89 -10.01 -14.33
N PHE A 68 11.54 -10.78 -13.47
CA PHE A 68 12.51 -11.81 -13.89
C PHE A 68 11.89 -13.22 -14.00
N ALA A 69 10.57 -13.34 -13.92
CA ALA A 69 9.92 -14.61 -14.18
C ALA A 69 10.15 -15.07 -15.64
N PRO A 70 10.35 -16.38 -15.88
CA PRO A 70 10.50 -16.93 -17.22
C PRO A 70 9.19 -16.97 -18.03
N LEU A 71 8.06 -16.66 -17.39
CA LEU A 71 6.72 -16.61 -17.99
C LEU A 71 6.28 -15.18 -18.24
N GLY A 72 5.53 -14.93 -19.31
CA GLY A 72 4.94 -13.62 -19.60
C GLY A 72 3.69 -13.38 -18.75
N TYR A 73 3.77 -12.46 -17.80
CA TYR A 73 2.64 -12.06 -16.96
C TYR A 73 2.05 -10.73 -17.42
N ILE A 74 0.72 -10.68 -17.43
CA ILE A 74 -0.07 -9.50 -17.75
C ILE A 74 -1.14 -9.37 -16.66
N VAL A 75 -1.23 -8.17 -16.09
CA VAL A 75 -2.27 -7.80 -15.15
C VAL A 75 -3.29 -6.98 -15.91
N ILE A 76 -4.54 -7.42 -15.90
CA ILE A 76 -5.66 -6.74 -16.55
C ILE A 76 -6.71 -6.33 -15.52
N ASP A 77 -7.43 -5.25 -15.78
CA ASP A 77 -8.60 -4.87 -14.99
C ASP A 77 -9.89 -5.60 -15.44
N ASP A 78 -11.00 -5.26 -14.81
CA ASP A 78 -12.33 -5.83 -15.08
C ASP A 78 -12.87 -5.54 -16.49
N LYS A 79 -12.30 -4.53 -17.17
CA LYS A 79 -12.56 -4.13 -18.55
C LYS A 79 -11.50 -4.67 -19.53
N ALA A 80 -10.64 -5.58 -19.08
CA ALA A 80 -9.53 -6.15 -19.83
C ALA A 80 -8.49 -5.12 -20.31
N ILE A 81 -8.36 -3.98 -19.62
CA ILE A 81 -7.29 -3.00 -19.85
C ILE A 81 -6.05 -3.49 -19.11
N ILE A 82 -4.91 -3.52 -19.81
CA ILE A 82 -3.63 -3.93 -19.23
C ILE A 82 -3.16 -2.85 -18.26
N ARG A 83 -3.02 -3.22 -16.98
CA ARG A 83 -2.51 -2.35 -15.92
C ARG A 83 -1.04 -2.55 -15.63
N ASP A 84 -0.56 -3.77 -15.82
CA ASP A 84 0.85 -4.08 -15.67
C ASP A 84 1.26 -5.27 -16.54
N CYS A 85 2.54 -5.37 -16.88
CA CYS A 85 3.12 -6.53 -17.50
C CYS A 85 4.59 -6.66 -17.09
N ASN A 86 5.08 -7.91 -17.07
CA ASN A 86 6.48 -8.16 -16.76
C ASN A 86 7.38 -7.99 -17.99
N ILE A 87 8.71 -8.01 -17.77
CA ILE A 87 9.70 -7.89 -18.85
C ILE A 87 9.45 -8.98 -19.89
N LYS A 88 9.18 -10.22 -19.46
CA LYS A 88 8.96 -11.33 -20.38
C LYS A 88 7.76 -11.13 -21.29
N ALA A 89 6.65 -10.60 -20.77
CA ALA A 89 5.50 -10.24 -21.58
C ALA A 89 5.85 -9.14 -22.60
N SER A 90 6.60 -8.10 -22.19
CA SER A 90 7.06 -7.06 -23.11
C SER A 90 7.92 -7.61 -24.25
N GLU A 91 8.81 -8.55 -23.96
CA GLU A 91 9.58 -9.29 -24.98
C GLU A 91 8.68 -10.08 -25.93
N ILE A 92 7.71 -10.83 -25.38
CA ILE A 92 6.75 -11.63 -26.16
C ILE A 92 5.97 -10.73 -27.11
N PHE A 93 5.41 -9.62 -26.64
CA PHE A 93 4.66 -8.67 -27.46
C PHE A 93 5.53 -7.84 -28.40
N GLN A 94 6.86 -7.94 -28.29
CA GLN A 94 7.84 -7.14 -29.05
C GLN A 94 7.55 -5.63 -28.96
N ARG A 95 7.07 -5.19 -27.79
CA ARG A 95 6.67 -3.82 -27.53
C ARG A 95 7.19 -3.40 -26.16
N ARG A 96 7.58 -2.13 -26.03
CA ARG A 96 7.90 -1.59 -24.71
C ARG A 96 6.63 -1.57 -23.87
N LYS A 97 6.82 -1.79 -22.56
CA LYS A 97 5.78 -1.72 -21.53
C LYS A 97 4.87 -0.49 -21.67
N ASP A 98 5.45 0.68 -21.96
CA ASP A 98 4.74 1.95 -22.14
C ASP A 98 3.71 1.94 -23.29
N TYR A 99 3.85 1.05 -24.28
CA TYR A 99 2.92 0.88 -25.40
C TYR A 99 1.94 -0.29 -25.21
N ILE A 100 2.06 -1.01 -24.09
CA ILE A 100 1.21 -2.15 -23.73
C ILE A 100 0.26 -1.72 -22.60
N ILE A 101 0.76 -0.98 -21.61
CA ILE A 101 -0.04 -0.45 -20.51
C ILE A 101 -1.17 0.44 -21.05
N ASP A 102 -2.30 0.40 -20.37
CA ASP A 102 -3.55 1.12 -20.66
C ASP A 102 -4.20 0.78 -22.00
N HIS A 103 -3.68 -0.21 -22.72
CA HIS A 103 -4.31 -0.77 -23.91
C HIS A 103 -5.17 -1.98 -23.55
N THR A 104 -6.24 -2.19 -24.32
CA THR A 104 -7.10 -3.35 -24.14
C THR A 104 -6.39 -4.63 -24.60
N PHE A 105 -6.30 -5.63 -23.72
CA PHE A 105 -5.67 -6.92 -24.03
C PHE A 105 -6.34 -7.62 -25.22
N ILE A 106 -7.66 -7.48 -25.34
CA ILE A 106 -8.47 -8.06 -26.42
C ILE A 106 -7.98 -7.62 -27.81
N SER A 107 -7.32 -6.48 -27.95
CA SER A 107 -6.77 -6.03 -29.25
C SER A 107 -5.65 -6.94 -29.79
N PHE A 108 -5.02 -7.72 -28.91
CA PHE A 108 -4.04 -8.73 -29.25
C PHE A 108 -4.66 -10.11 -29.44
N VAL A 109 -5.88 -10.36 -28.97
CA VAL A 109 -6.55 -11.66 -29.06
C VAL A 109 -7.17 -11.82 -30.44
N GLU A 110 -6.97 -12.98 -31.06
CA GLU A 110 -7.59 -13.30 -32.35
C GLU A 110 -9.11 -13.54 -32.18
N ILE A 111 -9.90 -13.21 -33.22
CA ILE A 111 -11.36 -13.13 -33.11
C ILE A 111 -12.01 -14.46 -32.71
N THR A 112 -11.44 -15.60 -33.12
CA THR A 112 -11.94 -16.94 -32.80
C THR A 112 -11.75 -17.31 -31.32
N ASN A 113 -10.80 -16.67 -30.63
CA ASN A 113 -10.53 -16.90 -29.21
C ASN A 113 -11.22 -15.88 -28.28
N MET A 114 -11.91 -14.86 -28.82
CA MET A 114 -12.55 -13.83 -27.98
C MET A 114 -13.58 -14.39 -27.01
N SER A 115 -14.45 -15.32 -27.46
CA SER A 115 -15.47 -15.94 -26.58
C SER A 115 -14.82 -16.70 -25.43
N GLY A 116 -13.84 -17.56 -25.74
CA GLY A 116 -13.09 -18.33 -24.74
C GLY A 116 -12.34 -17.44 -23.74
N PHE A 117 -11.81 -16.30 -24.20
CA PHE A 117 -11.20 -15.31 -23.31
C PHE A 117 -12.22 -14.67 -22.36
N TYR A 118 -13.38 -14.25 -22.85
CA TYR A 118 -14.41 -13.66 -21.98
C TYR A 118 -15.00 -14.67 -21.00
N GLU A 119 -15.14 -15.94 -21.39
CA GLU A 119 -15.51 -17.03 -20.49
C GLU A 119 -14.46 -17.20 -19.38
N ALA A 120 -13.18 -17.24 -19.74
CA ALA A 120 -12.09 -17.32 -18.76
C ALA A 120 -12.07 -16.12 -17.81
N LEU A 121 -12.30 -14.91 -18.33
CA LEU A 121 -12.41 -13.69 -17.52
C LEU A 121 -13.61 -13.73 -16.56
N ALA A 122 -14.75 -14.24 -17.01
CA ALA A 122 -15.94 -14.39 -16.18
C ALA A 122 -15.72 -15.41 -15.04
N LEU A 123 -15.04 -16.53 -15.32
CA LEU A 123 -14.65 -17.50 -14.31
C LEU A 123 -13.71 -16.87 -13.28
N ALA A 124 -12.68 -16.15 -13.74
CA ALA A 124 -11.76 -15.45 -12.86
C ALA A 124 -12.46 -14.43 -11.94
N LYS A 125 -13.43 -13.68 -12.46
CA LYS A 125 -14.24 -12.74 -11.64
C LYS A 125 -14.96 -13.43 -10.48
N ASN A 126 -15.39 -14.68 -10.67
CA ASN A 126 -16.04 -15.51 -9.66
C ASN A 126 -15.04 -16.29 -8.78
N ASP A 127 -13.77 -15.83 -8.71
CA ASP A 127 -12.67 -16.48 -7.98
C ASP A 127 -12.38 -17.92 -8.43
N GLN A 128 -12.81 -18.28 -9.65
CA GLN A 128 -12.50 -19.56 -10.26
C GLN A 128 -11.31 -19.41 -11.21
N ILE A 129 -10.32 -20.29 -11.08
CA ILE A 129 -9.15 -20.29 -11.96
C ILE A 129 -9.52 -21.00 -13.25
N LYS A 130 -9.32 -20.32 -14.38
CA LYS A 130 -9.25 -21.00 -15.68
C LYS A 130 -7.79 -21.33 -15.95
N ASP A 131 -7.41 -22.55 -15.57
CA ASP A 131 -6.06 -23.04 -15.78
C ASP A 131 -5.93 -23.60 -17.21
N LYS A 132 -4.81 -23.30 -17.86
CA LYS A 132 -4.35 -23.91 -19.12
C LYS A 132 -5.39 -23.93 -20.23
N PHE A 133 -5.59 -22.79 -20.86
CA PHE A 133 -6.29 -22.68 -22.12
C PHE A 133 -5.37 -22.10 -23.20
N GLU A 134 -5.56 -22.54 -24.43
CA GLU A 134 -4.82 -22.01 -25.58
C GLU A 134 -5.48 -20.73 -26.06
N ILE A 135 -4.68 -19.68 -26.22
CA ILE A 135 -5.10 -18.42 -26.82
C ILE A 135 -4.16 -18.08 -27.97
N MET A 136 -4.77 -17.73 -29.11
CA MET A 136 -4.02 -17.20 -30.24
C MET A 136 -3.94 -15.68 -30.10
N LEU A 137 -2.71 -15.17 -30.07
CA LEU A 137 -2.42 -13.74 -30.01
C LEU A 137 -1.80 -13.28 -31.33
N ARG A 138 -2.24 -12.12 -31.80
CA ARG A 138 -1.64 -11.38 -32.89
C ARG A 138 -0.55 -10.46 -32.36
N ILE A 139 0.69 -10.82 -32.64
CA ILE A 139 1.88 -10.08 -32.22
C ILE A 139 2.61 -9.60 -33.48
N ALA A 140 2.73 -8.28 -33.63
CA ALA A 140 3.22 -7.65 -34.86
C ALA A 140 2.49 -8.21 -36.11
N ASN A 141 3.18 -8.94 -36.98
CA ASN A 141 2.64 -9.55 -38.19
C ASN A 141 2.48 -11.08 -38.09
N GLN A 142 2.50 -11.64 -36.89
CA GLN A 142 2.43 -13.09 -36.66
C GLN A 142 1.30 -13.45 -35.69
N PHE A 143 0.78 -14.66 -35.86
CA PHE A 143 -0.14 -15.30 -34.92
C PHE A 143 0.62 -16.37 -34.16
N LEU A 144 0.59 -16.28 -32.83
CA LEU A 144 1.30 -17.19 -31.94
C LEU A 144 0.30 -17.77 -30.94
N TYR A 145 0.40 -19.08 -30.71
CA TYR A 145 -0.39 -19.78 -29.70
C TYR A 145 0.33 -19.76 -28.36
N PHE A 146 -0.40 -19.42 -27.31
CA PHE A 146 0.08 -19.42 -25.94
C PHE A 146 -0.82 -20.27 -25.07
N GLU A 147 -0.21 -21.18 -24.31
CA GLU A 147 -0.88 -21.79 -23.16
C GLU A 147 -0.95 -20.73 -22.04
N SER A 148 -2.17 -20.37 -21.64
CA SER A 148 -2.43 -19.28 -20.71
C SER A 148 -3.30 -19.75 -19.55
N SER A 149 -3.12 -19.10 -18.41
CA SER A 149 -4.00 -19.26 -17.25
C SER A 149 -4.45 -17.87 -16.80
N ILE A 150 -5.72 -17.74 -16.43
CA ILE A 150 -6.27 -16.51 -15.88
C ILE A 150 -6.79 -16.79 -14.47
N ASN A 151 -6.31 -15.99 -13.54
CA ASN A 151 -6.71 -16.00 -12.15
C ASN A 151 -7.03 -14.58 -11.71
N LYS A 152 -8.01 -14.43 -10.81
CA LYS A 152 -8.22 -13.17 -10.12
C LYS A 152 -7.13 -13.01 -9.07
N TYR A 153 -6.52 -11.83 -9.09
CA TYR A 153 -5.57 -11.41 -8.08
C TYR A 153 -6.24 -10.29 -7.28
N SER A 154 -6.64 -10.60 -6.04
CA SER A 154 -6.97 -9.56 -5.07
C SER A 154 -5.67 -9.05 -4.50
N ASN A 155 -5.35 -7.78 -4.76
CA ASN A 155 -4.43 -7.06 -3.88
C ASN A 155 -5.09 -7.04 -2.51
N GLY A 156 -4.63 -7.89 -1.60
CA GLY A 156 -4.99 -7.83 -0.19
C GLY A 156 -4.47 -6.52 0.38
N LEU A 157 -5.35 -5.52 0.40
CA LEU A 157 -5.31 -4.35 1.27
C LEU A 157 -6.68 -4.24 1.94
#